data_AF-A0A951G4R7-F1
#
_entry.id   AF-A0A951G4R7-F1
#
_cell.length_a   1.000
_cell.length_b   1.000
_cell.length_c   1.000
_cell.angle_alpha   90.00
_cell.angle_beta   90.00
_cell.angle_gamma   90.00
#
_symmetry.space_group_name_H-M   'P 1'
#
loop_
_entity.id
_entity.type
_entity.pdbx_description
1 polymer ?
#
loop_
_entity_poly.entity_id
_entity_poly.type
_entity_poly.pdbx_seq_one_letter_code
_entity_poly.pdbx_strand_id
1 'polypeptide(L)'
;MTGFYPDEEIVREREQDLSPIPRDVELYAHIEGLVGEENELLEEAEEGRKAEHRERLHAIGEELDRAWETLRRRAERRAKPDS
;
A
#
# COMPACT_ATOMS: atom_id res chain seq x y z
N MET A 1 -7.69 -56.45 -0.01
CA MET A 1 -7.40 -55.82 -1.31
C MET A 1 -8.62 -55.03 -1.70
N THR A 2 -8.56 -53.71 -1.50
CA THR A 2 -9.24 -52.62 -2.23
C THR A 2 -9.00 -51.37 -1.39
N GLY A 3 -8.03 -50.57 -1.84
CA GLY A 3 -7.76 -49.26 -1.28
C GLY A 3 -8.94 -48.34 -1.52
N PHE A 4 -9.19 -47.49 -0.54
CA PHE A 4 -10.07 -46.34 -0.66
C PHE A 4 -9.48 -45.27 0.26
N TYR A 5 -8.50 -44.53 -0.25
CA TYR A 5 -8.12 -43.23 0.30
C TYR A 5 -8.82 -42.19 -0.56
N PRO A 6 -9.86 -41.49 -0.07
CA PRO A 6 -10.38 -40.35 -0.77
C PRO A 6 -10.17 -39.10 0.08
N ASP A 7 -8.92 -38.72 0.37
CA ASP A 7 -8.64 -37.44 1.06
C ASP A 7 -7.34 -36.76 0.60
N GLU A 8 -6.73 -37.18 -0.52
CA GLU A 8 -5.53 -36.53 -1.06
C GLU A 8 -5.80 -35.66 -2.30
N GLU A 9 -7.03 -35.65 -2.83
CA GLU A 9 -7.39 -34.92 -4.06
C GLU A 9 -8.08 -33.56 -3.82
N ILE A 10 -7.92 -32.97 -2.63
CA ILE A 10 -8.26 -31.55 -2.39
C ILE A 10 -7.09 -30.86 -1.67
N VAL A 11 -5.87 -31.12 -2.13
CA VAL A 11 -4.83 -30.08 -2.12
C VAL A 11 -4.61 -29.64 -3.56
N ARG A 12 -5.72 -29.31 -4.25
CA ARG A 12 -5.62 -28.45 -5.42
C ARG A 12 -5.18 -27.11 -4.89
N GLU A 13 -3.87 -26.90 -5.05
CA GLU A 13 -3.20 -25.63 -5.17
C GLU A 13 -4.22 -24.49 -5.19
N ARG A 14 -4.32 -23.77 -4.07
CA ARG A 14 -4.50 -22.33 -4.15
C ARG A 14 -3.29 -21.84 -4.94
N GLU A 15 -3.34 -22.02 -6.26
CA GLU A 15 -2.55 -21.23 -7.19
C GLU A 15 -2.74 -19.81 -6.68
N GLN A 16 -1.66 -19.24 -6.15
CA GLN A 16 -1.67 -17.88 -5.69
C GLN A 16 -2.28 -17.08 -6.83
N ASP A 17 -3.42 -16.47 -6.60
CA ASP A 17 -4.05 -15.63 -7.61
C ASP A 17 -3.09 -14.45 -7.81
N LEU A 18 -2.18 -14.61 -8.78
CA LEU A 18 -1.15 -13.64 -9.16
C LEU A 18 -1.75 -12.50 -9.99
N SER A 19 -3.07 -12.30 -9.92
CA SER A 19 -3.68 -11.15 -10.56
C SER A 19 -3.03 -9.86 -10.01
N PRO A 20 -2.67 -8.93 -10.90
CA PRO A 20 -1.99 -7.71 -10.48
C PRO A 20 -2.90 -6.95 -9.53
N ILE A 21 -2.34 -6.51 -8.39
CA ILE A 21 -3.06 -5.71 -7.41
C ILE A 21 -3.61 -4.47 -8.15
N PRO A 22 -4.89 -4.12 -7.95
CA PRO A 22 -5.42 -2.91 -8.56
C PRO A 22 -4.57 -1.71 -8.16
N ARG A 23 -4.16 -0.88 -9.13
CA ARG A 23 -3.28 0.29 -8.89
C ARG A 23 -3.76 1.21 -7.77
N ASP A 24 -5.07 1.33 -7.60
CA ASP A 24 -5.66 2.12 -6.53
C ASP A 24 -5.37 1.50 -5.14
N VAL A 25 -5.40 0.16 -5.03
CA VAL A 25 -5.08 -0.57 -3.81
C VAL A 25 -3.58 -0.44 -3.49
N GLU A 26 -2.71 -0.54 -4.49
CA GLU A 26 -1.27 -0.28 -4.33
C GLU A 26 -1.02 1.14 -3.82
N LEU A 27 -1.70 2.14 -4.39
CA LEU A 27 -1.56 3.53 -3.97
C LEU A 27 -2.02 3.74 -2.52
N TYR A 28 -3.12 3.13 -2.10
CA TYR A 28 -3.59 3.23 -0.71
C TYR A 28 -2.63 2.57 0.28
N ALA A 29 -2.16 1.36 -0.03
CA ALA A 29 -1.19 0.67 0.81
C ALA A 29 0.12 1.46 0.92
N HIS A 30 0.55 2.09 -0.17
CA HIS A 30 1.73 2.95 -0.17
C HIS A 30 1.54 4.20 0.71
N ILE A 31 0.40 4.89 0.63
CA ILE A 31 0.07 6.03 1.50
C ILE A 31 0.04 5.60 2.97
N GLU A 32 -0.57 4.45 3.27
CA GLU A 32 -0.63 3.91 4.64
C GLU A 32 0.77 3.66 5.19
N GLY A 33 1.66 3.06 4.41
CA GLY A 33 3.06 2.85 4.79
C GLY A 33 3.80 4.16 5.06
N LEU A 34 3.63 5.18 4.21
CA LEU A 34 4.25 6.49 4.38
C LEU A 34 3.78 7.20 5.65
N VAL A 35 2.48 7.16 5.95
CA VAL A 35 1.91 7.76 7.18
C VAL A 35 2.38 7.00 8.42
N GLY A 36 2.49 5.67 8.35
CA GLY A 36 3.07 4.87 9.44
C GLY A 36 4.50 5.29 9.75
N GLU A 37 5.34 5.37 8.73
CA GLU A 37 6.74 5.78 8.86
C GLU A 37 6.89 7.22 9.36
N GLU A 38 6.04 8.15 8.89
CA GLU A 38 6.01 9.53 9.40
C GLU A 38 5.75 9.58 10.90
N ASN A 39 4.76 8.82 11.39
CA ASN A 39 4.42 8.77 12.81
C ASN A 39 5.58 8.20 13.65
N GLU A 40 6.18 7.09 13.21
CA GLU A 40 7.33 6.47 13.89
C GLU A 40 8.50 7.47 14.00
N LEU A 41 8.83 8.17 12.91
CA LEU A 41 9.91 9.16 12.89
C LEU A 41 9.65 10.37 13.78
N LEU A 42 8.38 10.81 13.88
CA LEU A 42 7.98 11.91 14.75
C LEU A 42 8.05 11.50 16.23
N GLU A 43 7.57 10.32 16.58
CA GLU A 43 7.68 9.76 17.94
C GLU A 43 9.14 9.64 18.38
N GLU A 44 10.01 9.07 17.53
CA GLU A 44 11.44 8.97 17.83
C GLU A 44 12.14 10.34 17.91
N ALA A 45 11.70 11.32 17.13
CA ALA A 45 12.28 12.66 17.13
C ALA A 45 11.95 13.45 18.41
N GLU A 46 10.80 13.19 19.05
CA GLU A 46 10.48 13.72 20.38
C GLU A 46 11.46 13.20 21.45
N GLU A 47 11.96 11.98 21.28
CA GLU A 47 12.94 11.36 22.17
C GLU A 47 14.40 11.78 21.89
N GLY A 48 14.69 12.32 20.70
CA GLY A 48 16.01 12.86 20.36
C GLY A 48 16.15 13.25 18.89
N ARG A 49 16.09 14.55 18.60
CA ARG A 49 16.17 15.11 17.23
C ARG A 49 17.47 14.73 16.49
N LYS A 50 17.39 13.75 15.58
CA LYS A 50 18.44 13.44 14.60
C LYS A 50 18.20 14.18 13.28
N ALA A 51 19.25 14.73 12.67
CA ALA A 51 19.14 15.47 11.41
C ALA A 51 18.61 14.59 10.26
N GLU A 52 18.95 13.31 10.28
CA GLU A 52 18.50 12.27 9.34
C GLU A 52 16.97 12.11 9.33
N HIS A 53 16.31 12.20 10.49
CA HIS A 53 14.84 12.10 10.56
C HIS A 53 14.17 13.27 9.83
N ARG A 54 14.78 14.47 9.85
CA ARG A 54 14.22 15.63 9.13
C ARG A 54 14.28 15.45 7.62
N GLU A 55 15.38 14.91 7.11
CA GLU A 55 15.51 14.63 5.67
C GLU A 55 14.50 13.56 5.24
N ARG A 56 14.34 12.51 6.06
CA ARG A 56 13.35 11.46 5.75
C ARG A 56 11.91 11.96 5.83
N LEU A 57 11.56 12.72 6.86
CA LEU A 57 10.23 13.36 6.98
C LEU A 57 9.93 14.28 5.79
N HIS A 58 10.91 15.05 5.32
CA HIS A 58 10.75 15.87 4.12
C HIS A 58 10.47 15.01 2.88
N ALA A 59 11.23 13.92 2.69
CA ALA A 59 11.02 13.00 1.57
C ALA A 59 9.63 12.34 1.61
N ILE A 60 9.18 11.89 2.79
CA ILE A 60 7.85 11.33 3.00
C ILE A 60 6.77 12.36 2.63
N GLY A 61 6.92 13.61 3.07
CA GLY A 61 6.00 14.69 2.71
C GLY A 61 5.87 14.89 1.19
N GLU A 62 7.00 14.91 0.46
CA GLU A 62 6.96 15.01 -1.01
C GLU A 62 6.29 13.80 -1.68
N GLU A 63 6.47 12.59 -1.13
CA GLU A 63 5.81 11.38 -1.63
C GLU A 63 4.29 11.43 -1.39
N LEU A 64 3.86 11.87 -0.20
CA LEU A 64 2.45 12.07 0.13
C LEU A 64 1.79 13.12 -0.77
N ASP A 65 2.47 14.23 -1.06
CA ASP A 65 1.97 15.26 -1.99
C ASP A 65 1.74 14.70 -3.39
N ARG A 66 2.68 13.89 -3.90
CA ARG A 66 2.53 13.20 -5.19
C ARG A 66 1.37 12.21 -5.20
N ALA A 67 1.20 11.47 -4.10
CA ALA A 67 0.09 10.54 -3.94
C ALA A 67 -1.27 11.28 -3.91
N TRP A 68 -1.34 12.41 -3.20
CA TRP A 68 -2.52 13.27 -3.18
C TRP A 68 -2.87 13.77 -4.58
N GLU A 69 -1.91 14.34 -5.30
CA GLU A 69 -2.16 14.83 -6.66
C GLU A 69 -2.69 13.72 -7.59
N THR A 70 -2.23 12.49 -7.41
CA THR A 70 -2.75 11.31 -8.14
C THR A 70 -4.22 11.04 -7.80
N LEU A 71 -4.58 11.06 -6.51
CA LEU A 71 -5.96 10.89 -6.04
C LEU A 71 -6.88 12.02 -6.52
N ARG A 72 -6.39 13.26 -6.47
CA ARG A 72 -7.11 14.44 -6.95
C ARG A 72 -7.45 14.31 -8.43
N ARG A 73 -6.47 14.02 -9.29
CA ARG A 73 -6.71 13.82 -10.73
C ARG A 73 -7.71 12.70 -10.99
N ARG A 74 -7.69 11.64 -10.19
CA ARG A 74 -8.67 10.55 -10.29
C ARG A 74 -10.08 11.01 -9.94
N ALA A 75 -10.24 11.79 -8.88
CA ALA A 75 -11.52 12.37 -8.51
C ALA A 75 -12.04 13.32 -9.62
N GLU A 76 -11.18 14.17 -10.17
CA GLU A 76 -11.52 15.08 -11.28
C GLU A 76 -11.96 14.32 -12.54
N ARG A 77 -11.30 13.21 -12.89
CA ARG A 77 -11.72 12.34 -14.00
C ARG A 77 -13.10 11.73 -13.79
N ARG A 78 -13.44 11.36 -12.55
CA ARG A 78 -14.77 10.80 -12.21
C ARG A 78 -15.86 11.86 -12.15
N ALA A 79 -15.49 13.09 -11.81
CA ALA A 79 -16.42 14.20 -11.68
C ALA A 79 -16.82 14.83 -13.04
N LYS A 80 -16.04 14.62 -14.10
CA LYS A 80 -16.42 15.02 -15.46
C LYS A 80 -17.39 13.97 -16.02
N PRO A 81 -18.69 14.28 -16.19
CA PRO A 81 -19.55 13.40 -16.97
C PRO A 81 -19.06 13.44 -18.42
N ASP A 82 -19.04 12.28 -19.09
CA ASP A 82 -18.81 12.19 -20.54
C ASP A 82 -19.71 13.23 -21.23
N SER A 83 -19.09 14.27 -21.80
CA SER A 83 -19.76 15.29 -22.61
C SER A 83 -19.87 14.82 -24.05
#